data_AF-A0A914EY71-F1
#
_entry.id   AF-A0A914EY71-F1
#
_cell.length_a   1.000
_cell.length_b   1.000
_cell.length_c   1.000
_cell.angle_alpha   90.00
_cell.angle_beta   90.00
_cell.angle_gamma   90.00
#
_symmetry.space_group_name_H-M   'P 1'
#
loop_
_entity.id
_entity.type
_entity.pdbx_description
1 polymer ?
#
loop_
_entity_poly.entity_id
_entity_poly.type
_entity_poly.pdbx_seq_one_letter_code
_entity_poly.pdbx_strand_id
1 'polypeptide(L)'
;MDVEDQQKIAKVGLEMKLLTAEVEAEAEKWDEYAENSIVKRAKAMSSMSYNMYLFTKGDGPLKTTHDLFTQAEFFAEQANKMYRTVREFAFEVPGSAEKNDLQIILEKIPYHCQQLQVLVKSPTVGKTATFSKVDSVISETKSLMNEIAKLVTACFVCATKFEIEFRGHSASRGALNDGDYPQRNSRESTLWRRTPSIRRTVPPQLHLSTSDNL
;
A
#
# COMPACT_ATOMS: atom_id res chain seq x y z
N MET A 1 -1.26 2.32 -33.77
CA MET A 1 -0.25 1.47 -33.12
C MET A 1 0.34 0.65 -34.23
N ASP A 2 1.63 0.83 -34.48
CA ASP A 2 2.31 -0.07 -35.41
C ASP A 2 2.55 -1.44 -34.74
N VAL A 3 2.95 -2.41 -35.54
CA VAL A 3 3.15 -3.79 -35.07
C VAL A 3 4.32 -3.88 -34.07
N GLU A 4 5.32 -3.00 -34.21
CA GLU A 4 6.51 -2.99 -33.37
C GLU A 4 6.19 -2.52 -31.94
N ASP A 5 5.43 -1.43 -31.83
CA ASP A 5 4.87 -0.90 -30.60
C ASP A 5 4.02 -1.95 -29.86
N GLN A 6 3.20 -2.70 -30.60
CA GLN A 6 2.38 -3.77 -30.05
C GLN A 6 3.23 -4.95 -29.54
N GLN A 7 4.34 -5.26 -30.21
CA GLN A 7 5.27 -6.31 -29.78
C GLN A 7 6.03 -5.92 -28.51
N LYS A 8 6.46 -4.65 -28.41
CA LYS A 8 7.17 -4.13 -27.22
C LYS A 8 6.30 -4.23 -25.98
N ILE A 9 5.07 -3.72 -26.03
CA ILE A 9 4.16 -3.77 -24.88
C ILE A 9 3.77 -5.21 -24.52
N ALA A 10 3.60 -6.09 -25.51
CA ALA A 10 3.33 -7.50 -25.26
C ALA A 10 4.51 -8.22 -24.59
N LYS A 11 5.75 -7.85 -24.91
CA LYS A 11 6.94 -8.38 -24.25
C LYS A 11 6.98 -7.95 -22.78
N VAL A 12 6.79 -6.66 -22.50
CA VAL A 12 6.76 -6.16 -21.11
C VAL A 12 5.60 -6.80 -20.33
N GLY A 13 4.44 -6.95 -20.96
CA GLY A 13 3.30 -7.67 -20.37
C GLY A 13 3.65 -9.13 -20.02
N LEU A 14 4.41 -9.83 -20.86
CA LEU A 14 4.85 -11.19 -20.54
C LEU A 14 5.81 -11.22 -19.34
N GLU A 15 6.72 -10.26 -19.23
CA GLU A 15 7.58 -10.11 -18.06
C GLU A 15 6.74 -9.86 -16.79
N MET A 16 5.68 -9.05 -16.88
CA MET A 16 4.74 -8.87 -15.76
C MET A 16 4.08 -10.19 -15.36
N LYS A 17 3.62 -11.01 -16.32
CA LYS A 17 3.04 -12.33 -16.03
C LYS A 17 4.03 -13.27 -15.32
N LEU A 18 5.30 -13.24 -15.69
CA LEU A 18 6.31 -14.06 -15.03
C LEU A 18 6.52 -13.60 -13.58
N LEU A 19 6.56 -12.29 -13.35
CA LEU A 19 6.64 -11.70 -12.00
C LEU A 19 5.40 -12.00 -11.15
N THR A 20 4.20 -12.01 -11.74
CA THR A 20 2.98 -12.40 -11.00
C THR A 20 3.06 -13.85 -10.52
N ALA A 21 3.52 -14.76 -11.40
CA ALA A 21 3.72 -16.16 -11.03
C ALA A 21 4.81 -16.34 -9.95
N GLU A 22 5.88 -15.56 -10.01
CA GLU A 22 6.93 -15.57 -8.98
C GLU A 22 6.40 -15.12 -7.61
N VAL A 23 5.62 -14.03 -7.58
CA VAL A 23 5.02 -13.53 -6.33
C VAL A 23 4.00 -14.49 -5.76
N GLU A 24 3.21 -15.15 -6.62
CA GLU A 24 2.27 -16.19 -6.19
C GLU A 24 2.99 -17.40 -5.59
N ALA A 25 4.03 -17.90 -6.26
CA ALA A 25 4.83 -19.01 -5.77
C ALA A 25 5.53 -18.67 -4.43
N GLU A 26 6.03 -17.43 -4.28
CA GLU A 26 6.60 -17.00 -3.00
C GLU A 26 5.53 -16.91 -1.92
N ALA A 27 4.34 -16.38 -2.24
CA ALA A 27 3.22 -16.27 -1.32
C ALA A 27 2.64 -17.65 -0.89
N GLU A 28 2.76 -18.68 -1.72
CA GLU A 28 2.36 -20.06 -1.39
C GLU A 28 3.24 -20.71 -0.32
N LYS A 29 4.52 -20.30 -0.21
CA LYS A 29 5.40 -20.77 0.88
C LYS A 29 4.91 -20.37 2.28
N TRP A 30 3.97 -19.42 2.34
CA TRP A 30 3.40 -18.88 3.56
C TRP A 30 2.02 -19.50 3.87
N ASP A 31 1.71 -20.72 3.39
CA ASP A 31 0.35 -21.28 3.46
C ASP A 31 -0.20 -21.36 4.91
N GLU A 32 0.65 -21.66 5.89
CA GLU A 32 0.31 -21.62 7.33
C GLU A 32 -0.04 -20.21 7.85
N TYR A 33 0.32 -19.18 7.08
CA TYR A 33 0.09 -17.77 7.34
C TYR A 33 -0.72 -17.12 6.21
N ALA A 34 -1.67 -17.84 5.60
CA ALA A 34 -2.54 -17.26 4.56
C ALA A 34 -3.27 -15.98 5.00
N GLU A 35 -3.49 -15.81 6.31
CA GLU A 35 -4.10 -14.62 6.91
C GLU A 35 -3.15 -13.41 7.02
N ASN A 36 -1.86 -13.59 6.69
CA ASN A 36 -0.83 -12.58 6.75
C ASN A 36 -1.10 -11.41 5.81
N SER A 37 -0.93 -10.21 6.35
CA SER A 37 -1.15 -8.96 5.63
C SER A 37 -0.23 -8.75 4.42
N ILE A 38 1.02 -9.24 4.46
CA ILE A 38 1.99 -9.22 3.36
C ILE A 38 1.51 -10.15 2.25
N VAL A 39 1.17 -11.40 2.59
CA VAL A 39 0.68 -12.42 1.64
C VAL A 39 -0.59 -11.96 0.93
N LYS A 40 -1.58 -11.46 1.68
CA LYS A 40 -2.84 -10.94 1.12
C LYS A 40 -2.60 -9.79 0.14
N ARG A 41 -1.70 -8.87 0.48
CA ARG A 41 -1.34 -7.73 -0.40
C ARG A 41 -0.57 -8.21 -1.63
N ALA A 42 0.36 -9.16 -1.48
CA ALA A 42 1.11 -9.74 -2.59
C ALA A 42 0.17 -10.39 -3.61
N LYS A 43 -0.79 -11.22 -3.15
CA LYS A 43 -1.82 -11.84 -4.00
C LYS A 43 -2.71 -10.81 -4.68
N ALA A 44 -3.15 -9.77 -3.96
CA ALA A 44 -3.94 -8.69 -4.54
C ALA A 44 -3.17 -7.94 -5.63
N MET A 45 -1.89 -7.60 -5.39
CA MET A 45 -1.04 -6.95 -6.37
C MET A 45 -0.76 -7.84 -7.58
N SER A 46 -0.53 -9.14 -7.37
CA SER A 46 -0.39 -10.13 -8.45
C SER A 46 -1.62 -10.12 -9.36
N SER A 47 -2.82 -10.21 -8.79
CA SER A 47 -4.08 -10.18 -9.53
C SER A 47 -4.26 -8.90 -10.35
N MET A 48 -3.96 -7.74 -9.75
CA MET A 48 -4.04 -6.43 -10.45
C MET A 48 -3.04 -6.34 -11.61
N SER A 49 -1.78 -6.74 -11.38
CA SER A 49 -0.73 -6.77 -12.41
C SER A 49 -1.09 -7.74 -13.55
N TYR A 50 -1.66 -8.90 -13.22
CA TYR A 50 -2.10 -9.88 -14.21
C TYR A 50 -3.21 -9.32 -15.11
N ASN A 51 -4.18 -8.58 -14.57
CA ASN A 51 -5.20 -7.89 -15.36
C ASN A 51 -4.59 -6.85 -16.33
N MET A 52 -3.52 -6.17 -15.90
CA MET A 52 -2.79 -5.23 -16.76
C MET A 52 -1.98 -5.95 -17.85
N TYR A 53 -1.42 -7.13 -17.56
CA TYR A 53 -0.87 -8.02 -18.59
C TYR A 53 -1.93 -8.42 -19.63
N LEU A 54 -3.10 -8.88 -19.19
CA LEU A 54 -4.18 -9.29 -20.10
C LEU A 54 -4.62 -8.14 -21.01
N PHE A 55 -4.64 -6.91 -20.49
CA PHE A 55 -4.88 -5.71 -21.31
C PHE A 55 -3.89 -5.59 -22.48
N THR A 56 -2.60 -5.86 -22.29
CA THR A 56 -1.59 -5.83 -23.38
C THR A 56 -1.86 -6.86 -24.48
N LYS A 57 -2.64 -7.90 -24.17
CA LYS A 57 -3.08 -8.95 -25.10
C LYS A 57 -4.45 -8.68 -25.71
N GLY A 58 -5.13 -7.61 -25.31
CA GLY A 58 -6.51 -7.32 -25.69
C GLY A 58 -7.53 -8.24 -25.01
N ASP A 59 -7.20 -8.78 -23.84
CA ASP A 59 -8.03 -9.73 -23.07
C ASP A 59 -8.26 -9.23 -21.63
N GLY A 60 -9.06 -9.96 -20.86
CA GLY A 60 -9.29 -9.68 -19.44
C GLY A 60 -10.31 -8.59 -19.18
N PRO A 61 -10.39 -8.08 -17.93
CA PRO A 61 -11.48 -7.19 -17.51
C PRO A 61 -11.29 -5.72 -17.94
N LEU A 62 -10.07 -5.29 -18.22
CA LEU A 62 -9.76 -3.91 -18.60
C LEU A 62 -10.04 -3.73 -20.10
N LYS A 63 -11.03 -2.90 -20.46
CA LYS A 63 -11.48 -2.76 -21.86
C LYS A 63 -11.01 -1.46 -22.51
N THR A 64 -10.68 -0.46 -21.70
CA THR A 64 -10.30 0.86 -22.14
C THR A 64 -8.97 1.29 -21.52
N THR A 65 -8.30 2.27 -22.14
CA THR A 65 -7.12 2.89 -21.53
C THR A 65 -7.44 3.59 -20.20
N HIS A 66 -8.68 4.04 -20.03
CA HIS A 66 -9.16 4.59 -18.77
C HIS A 66 -9.15 3.51 -17.67
N ASP A 67 -9.70 2.31 -17.96
CA ASP A 67 -9.69 1.19 -17.01
C ASP A 67 -8.25 0.82 -16.59
N LEU A 68 -7.31 0.81 -17.55
CA LEU A 68 -5.90 0.58 -17.27
C LEU A 68 -5.33 1.61 -16.29
N PHE A 69 -5.60 2.90 -16.51
CA PHE A 69 -5.09 3.95 -15.64
C PHE A 69 -5.71 3.91 -14.25
N THR A 70 -7.01 3.64 -14.14
CA THR A 70 -7.67 3.39 -12.86
C THR A 70 -7.09 2.17 -12.15
N GLN A 71 -6.82 1.08 -12.87
CA GLN A 71 -6.19 -0.11 -12.31
C GLN A 71 -4.79 0.19 -11.76
N ALA A 72 -4.00 0.99 -12.48
CA ALA A 72 -2.67 1.42 -12.07
C ALA A 72 -2.70 2.34 -10.83
N GLU A 73 -3.73 3.20 -10.70
CA GLU A 73 -3.96 3.99 -9.47
C GLU A 73 -4.19 3.08 -8.26
N PHE A 74 -5.09 2.10 -8.39
CA PHE A 74 -5.33 1.12 -7.33
C PHE A 74 -4.09 0.27 -7.04
N PHE A 75 -3.32 -0.10 -8.06
CA PHE A 75 -2.07 -0.84 -7.89
C PHE A 75 -1.05 -0.04 -7.06
N ALA A 76 -0.85 1.24 -7.36
CA ALA A 76 0.01 2.13 -6.57
C ALA A 76 -0.49 2.31 -5.12
N GLU A 77 -1.81 2.33 -4.90
CA GLU A 77 -2.37 2.39 -3.55
C GLU A 77 -2.10 1.10 -2.77
N GLN A 78 -2.25 -0.07 -3.40
CA GLN A 78 -1.92 -1.36 -2.78
C GLN A 78 -0.42 -1.48 -2.49
N ALA A 79 0.45 -0.99 -3.38
CA ALA A 79 1.90 -0.94 -3.16
C ALA A 79 2.26 -0.06 -1.95
N ASN A 80 1.60 1.08 -1.77
CA ASN A 80 1.76 1.90 -0.57
C ASN A 80 1.29 1.18 0.71
N LYS A 81 0.22 0.41 0.64
CA LYS A 81 -0.24 -0.43 1.77
C LYS A 81 0.76 -1.55 2.08
N MET A 82 1.38 -2.14 1.05
CA MET A 82 2.46 -3.12 1.19
C MET A 82 3.67 -2.49 1.91
N TYR A 83 4.12 -1.32 1.46
CA TYR A 83 5.23 -0.60 2.08
C TYR A 83 5.02 -0.41 3.60
N ARG A 84 3.83 0.04 4.02
CA ARG A 84 3.53 0.24 5.45
C ARG A 84 3.57 -1.06 6.24
N THR A 85 2.93 -2.11 5.73
CA THR A 85 2.92 -3.42 6.37
C THR A 85 4.32 -4.02 6.49
N VAL A 86 5.14 -3.92 5.45
CA VAL A 86 6.52 -4.44 5.50
C VAL A 86 7.42 -3.58 6.38
N ARG A 87 7.18 -2.27 6.44
CA ARG A 87 7.88 -1.38 7.38
C ARG A 87 7.59 -1.75 8.84
N GLU A 88 6.34 -2.08 9.15
CA GLU A 88 5.95 -2.59 10.47
C GLU A 88 6.65 -3.93 10.77
N PHE A 89 6.59 -4.88 9.84
CA PHE A 89 7.30 -6.16 9.94
C PHE A 89 8.80 -5.98 10.18
N ALA A 90 9.45 -5.03 9.49
CA ALA A 90 10.88 -4.76 9.63
C ALA A 90 11.29 -4.34 11.05
N PHE A 91 10.38 -3.86 11.91
CA PHE A 91 10.70 -3.59 13.32
C PHE A 91 10.89 -4.87 14.14
N GLU A 92 10.19 -5.94 13.78
CA GLU A 92 10.30 -7.26 14.43
C GLU A 92 11.57 -8.02 13.99
N VAL A 93 12.15 -7.64 12.84
CA VAL A 93 13.39 -8.26 12.35
C VAL A 93 14.59 -7.77 13.18
N PRO A 94 15.41 -8.67 13.78
CA PRO A 94 16.64 -8.28 14.45
C PRO A 94 17.63 -7.58 13.52
N GLY A 95 18.48 -6.71 14.08
CA GLY A 95 19.55 -6.04 13.33
C GLY A 95 20.49 -7.06 12.68
N SER A 96 20.39 -7.23 11.36
CA SER A 96 21.02 -8.30 10.59
C SER A 96 21.26 -7.88 9.14
N ALA A 97 22.06 -8.65 8.40
CA ALA A 97 22.25 -8.44 6.97
C ALA A 97 20.92 -8.56 6.20
N GLU A 98 20.09 -9.55 6.55
CA GLU A 98 18.78 -9.77 5.93
C GLU A 98 17.83 -8.59 6.15
N LYS A 99 17.86 -7.98 7.34
CA LYS A 99 17.10 -6.74 7.61
C LYS A 99 17.55 -5.60 6.71
N ASN A 100 18.87 -5.44 6.53
CA ASN A 100 19.41 -4.36 5.70
C ASN A 100 19.00 -4.56 4.23
N ASP A 101 19.09 -5.79 3.71
CA ASP A 101 18.67 -6.13 2.36
C ASP A 101 17.16 -5.87 2.16
N LEU A 102 16.33 -6.28 3.13
CA LEU A 102 14.89 -5.99 3.16
C LEU A 102 14.63 -4.48 3.08
N GLN A 103 15.34 -3.67 3.88
CA GLN A 103 15.17 -2.22 3.91
C GLN A 103 15.58 -1.56 2.59
N ILE A 104 16.68 -2.01 1.96
CA ILE A 104 17.15 -1.48 0.67
C ILE A 104 16.08 -1.68 -0.42
N ILE A 105 15.41 -2.84 -0.43
CA ILE A 105 14.32 -3.12 -1.38
C ILE A 105 13.09 -2.26 -1.02
N LEU A 106 12.72 -2.21 0.26
CA LEU A 106 11.55 -1.49 0.75
C LEU A 106 11.57 0.01 0.40
N GLU A 107 12.74 0.66 0.49
CA GLU A 107 12.89 2.10 0.20
C GLU A 107 12.68 2.47 -1.27
N LYS A 108 12.66 1.49 -2.18
CA LYS A 108 12.33 1.75 -3.61
C LYS A 108 10.84 1.81 -3.88
N ILE A 109 10.01 1.19 -3.03
CA ILE A 109 8.56 1.11 -3.25
C ILE A 109 7.90 2.50 -3.33
N PRO A 110 8.17 3.45 -2.41
CA PRO A 110 7.57 4.78 -2.48
C PRO A 110 7.87 5.53 -3.78
N TYR A 111 9.08 5.37 -4.32
CA TYR A 111 9.48 5.99 -5.59
C TYR A 111 8.58 5.50 -6.74
N HIS A 112 8.45 4.19 -6.92
CA HIS A 112 7.62 3.60 -7.97
C HIS A 112 6.13 3.95 -7.82
N CYS A 113 5.61 3.95 -6.59
CA CYS A 113 4.25 4.42 -6.31
C CYS A 113 4.04 5.85 -6.81
N GLN A 114 5.00 6.74 -6.54
CA GLN A 114 4.93 8.13 -6.96
C GLN A 114 5.01 8.26 -8.48
N GLN A 115 5.95 7.56 -9.15
CA GLN A 115 6.07 7.58 -10.61
C GLN A 115 4.78 7.13 -11.27
N LEU A 116 4.20 6.01 -10.83
CA LEU A 116 2.96 5.49 -11.39
C LEU A 116 1.80 6.48 -11.20
N GLN A 117 1.68 7.10 -10.03
CA GLN A 117 0.67 8.12 -9.73
C GLN A 117 0.82 9.38 -10.58
N VAL A 118 2.04 9.84 -10.85
CA VAL A 118 2.29 10.98 -11.73
C VAL A 118 1.90 10.64 -13.18
N LEU A 119 2.28 9.46 -13.66
CA LEU A 119 1.95 9.00 -15.01
C LEU A 119 0.43 8.99 -15.23
N VAL A 120 -0.32 8.30 -14.36
CA VAL A 120 -1.78 8.12 -14.53
C VAL A 120 -2.57 9.43 -14.41
N LYS A 121 -2.14 10.37 -13.55
CA LYS A 121 -2.79 11.68 -13.38
C LYS A 121 -2.45 12.71 -14.44
N SER A 122 -1.33 12.54 -15.15
CA SER A 122 -0.90 13.49 -16.18
C SER A 122 -1.89 13.49 -17.35
N PRO A 123 -2.48 14.63 -17.74
CA PRO A 123 -3.40 14.68 -18.87
C PRO A 123 -2.68 14.32 -20.17
N THR A 124 -3.39 13.72 -21.11
CA THR A 124 -2.81 13.30 -22.39
C THR A 124 -3.87 13.39 -23.48
N VAL A 125 -3.49 13.94 -24.65
CA VAL A 125 -4.40 14.15 -25.78
C VAL A 125 -3.75 13.59 -27.05
N GLY A 126 -4.54 12.88 -27.86
CA GLY A 126 -4.11 12.33 -29.13
C GLY A 126 -3.57 10.90 -29.02
N LYS A 127 -3.75 10.13 -30.10
CA LYS A 127 -3.50 8.67 -30.11
C LYS A 127 -2.05 8.31 -29.76
N THR A 128 -1.07 9.01 -30.34
CA THR A 128 0.35 8.74 -30.11
C THR A 128 0.73 8.98 -28.65
N ALA A 129 0.34 10.12 -28.08
CA ALA A 129 0.66 10.44 -26.70
C ALA A 129 -0.04 9.48 -25.72
N THR A 130 -1.30 9.11 -25.99
CA THR A 130 -2.01 8.10 -25.19
C THR A 130 -1.29 6.75 -25.23
N PHE A 131 -0.79 6.34 -26.39
CA PHE A 131 -0.02 5.10 -26.50
C PHE A 131 1.27 5.15 -25.68
N SER A 132 2.07 6.22 -25.80
CA SER A 132 3.29 6.39 -25.00
C SER A 132 3.02 6.37 -23.49
N LYS A 133 1.89 6.94 -23.05
CA LYS A 133 1.46 6.88 -21.66
C LYS A 133 1.09 5.47 -21.22
N VAL A 134 0.36 4.73 -22.04
CA VAL A 134 0.04 3.31 -21.78
C VAL A 134 1.32 2.49 -21.63
N ASP A 135 2.27 2.65 -22.55
CA ASP A 135 3.57 1.96 -22.49
C ASP A 135 4.33 2.28 -21.20
N SER A 136 4.41 3.57 -20.84
CA SER A 136 5.03 4.02 -19.59
C SER A 136 4.37 3.43 -18.35
N VAL A 137 3.04 3.37 -18.30
CA VAL A 137 2.27 2.80 -17.17
C VAL A 137 2.52 1.30 -17.04
N ILE A 138 2.54 0.55 -18.14
CA ILE A 138 2.84 -0.89 -18.14
C ILE A 138 4.28 -1.14 -17.68
N SER A 139 5.24 -0.40 -18.22
CA SER A 139 6.66 -0.50 -17.85
C SER A 139 6.92 -0.17 -16.38
N GLU A 140 6.31 0.90 -15.87
CA GLU A 140 6.45 1.30 -14.46
C GLU A 140 5.80 0.27 -13.53
N THR A 141 4.64 -0.27 -13.90
CA THR A 141 3.98 -1.35 -13.15
C THR A 141 4.85 -2.60 -13.10
N LYS A 142 5.48 -2.98 -14.21
CA LYS A 142 6.44 -4.09 -14.26
C LYS A 142 7.62 -3.88 -13.31
N SER A 143 8.18 -2.67 -13.31
CA SER A 143 9.31 -2.32 -12.44
C SER A 143 8.95 -2.40 -10.97
N LEU A 144 7.77 -1.88 -10.60
CA LEU A 144 7.22 -2.01 -9.25
C LEU A 144 6.96 -3.48 -8.88
N MET A 145 6.34 -4.27 -9.75
CA MET A 145 6.07 -5.69 -9.49
C MET A 145 7.36 -6.48 -9.25
N ASN A 146 8.45 -6.15 -9.94
CA ASN A 146 9.77 -6.75 -9.73
C ASN A 146 10.34 -6.43 -8.34
N GLU A 147 10.20 -5.19 -7.86
CA GLU A 147 10.61 -4.87 -6.49
C GLU A 147 9.69 -5.53 -5.45
N ILE A 148 8.39 -5.70 -5.75
CA ILE A 148 7.46 -6.44 -4.88
C ILE A 148 7.84 -7.92 -4.78
N ALA A 149 8.23 -8.57 -5.89
CA ALA A 149 8.69 -9.96 -5.86
C ALA A 149 9.88 -10.13 -4.91
N LYS A 150 10.92 -9.32 -5.09
CA LYS A 150 12.09 -9.29 -4.20
C LYS A 150 11.71 -9.01 -2.75
N LEU A 151 10.77 -8.08 -2.53
CA LEU A 151 10.32 -7.70 -1.19
C LEU A 151 9.64 -8.86 -0.47
N VAL A 152 8.75 -9.59 -1.15
CA VAL A 152 8.07 -10.76 -0.57
C VAL A 152 9.08 -11.86 -0.22
N THR A 153 10.04 -12.14 -1.10
CA THR A 153 11.12 -13.09 -0.82
C THR A 153 11.97 -12.66 0.36
N ALA A 154 12.37 -11.38 0.45
CA ALA A 154 13.14 -10.86 1.58
C ALA A 154 12.37 -10.96 2.90
N CYS A 155 11.05 -10.69 2.87
CA CYS A 155 10.18 -10.89 4.03
C CYS A 155 10.18 -12.35 4.48
N PHE A 156 10.13 -13.31 3.55
CA PHE A 156 10.09 -14.73 3.87
C PHE A 156 11.40 -15.20 4.49
N VAL A 157 12.53 -14.77 3.92
CA VAL A 157 13.87 -15.05 4.47
C VAL A 157 13.98 -14.52 5.91
N CYS A 158 13.58 -13.28 6.16
CA CYS A 158 13.57 -12.73 7.52
C CYS A 158 12.66 -13.52 8.46
N ALA A 159 11.44 -13.83 8.02
CA ALA A 159 10.46 -14.53 8.84
C ALA A 159 10.93 -15.92 9.26
N THR A 160 11.45 -16.69 8.31
CA THR A 160 11.93 -18.06 8.54
C THR A 160 13.23 -18.09 9.33
N LYS A 161 14.18 -17.19 9.03
CA LYS A 161 15.48 -17.16 9.72
C LYS A 161 15.37 -16.77 11.19
N PHE A 162 14.44 -15.88 11.53
CA PHE A 162 14.27 -15.35 12.88
C PHE A 162 13.01 -15.85 13.58
N GLU A 163 12.31 -16.83 12.99
CA GLU A 163 11.09 -17.45 13.52
C GLU A 163 10.05 -16.40 13.97
N ILE A 164 9.86 -15.36 13.15
CA ILE A 164 8.99 -14.23 13.50
C ILE A 164 7.54 -14.69 13.41
N GLU A 165 6.88 -14.84 14.56
CA GLU A 165 5.46 -15.10 14.62
C GLU A 165 4.68 -13.90 14.08
N PHE A 166 3.93 -14.13 13.01
CA PHE A 166 2.99 -13.14 12.48
C PHE A 166 1.78 -13.04 13.40
N ARG A 167 1.92 -12.28 14.48
CA ARG A 167 0.76 -11.80 15.22
C ARG A 167 -0.02 -10.88 14.30
N GLY A 168 -1.01 -11.46 13.61
CA GLY A 168 -2.08 -10.71 13.00
C GLY A 168 -2.60 -9.77 14.07
N HIS A 169 -2.52 -8.46 13.81
CA HIS A 169 -3.04 -7.44 14.72
C HIS A 169 -4.58 -7.53 14.74
N SER A 170 -5.13 -8.58 15.34
CA SER A 170 -6.36 -8.45 16.10
C SER A 170 -5.92 -7.80 17.42
N ALA A 171 -6.03 -6.48 17.48
CA ALA A 171 -6.06 -5.78 18.75
C ALA A 171 -7.35 -6.16 19.49
N SER A 172 -7.46 -7.42 19.96
CA SER A 172 -8.32 -7.75 21.08
C SER A 172 -7.58 -7.29 22.32
N ARG A 173 -7.85 -6.04 22.73
CA ARG A 173 -7.58 -5.61 24.09
C ARG A 173 -8.38 -6.54 25.02
N GLY A 174 -7.67 -7.46 25.66
CA GLY A 174 -8.07 -8.19 26.86
C GLY A 174 -9.53 -8.60 26.98
N ALA A 175 -9.90 -9.75 26.40
CA ALA A 175 -11.01 -10.53 26.93
C ALA A 175 -10.51 -11.22 28.21
N LEU A 176 -10.71 -10.57 29.34
CA LEU A 176 -10.66 -11.25 30.64
C LEU A 176 -11.89 -12.15 30.73
N ASN A 177 -11.63 -13.44 30.89
CA ASN A 177 -12.61 -14.49 31.06
C ASN A 177 -12.97 -14.60 32.55
N ASP A 178 -14.21 -14.29 32.91
CA ASP A 178 -14.99 -14.86 34.03
C ASP A 178 -16.42 -14.29 33.89
N GLY A 179 -17.49 -15.08 33.74
CA GLY A 179 -17.98 -16.00 34.77
C GLY A 179 -19.20 -15.35 35.45
N ASP A 180 -20.39 -15.73 34.99
CA ASP A 180 -21.69 -15.68 35.70
C ASP A 180 -22.29 -14.31 36.12
N TYR A 181 -23.50 -14.01 35.61
CA TYR A 181 -24.35 -12.93 36.11
C TYR A 181 -25.36 -13.50 37.12
N PRO A 182 -25.54 -12.83 38.27
CA PRO A 182 -26.91 -12.56 38.67
C PRO A 182 -27.18 -11.12 39.08
N GLN A 183 -28.44 -10.75 38.85
CA GLN A 183 -29.07 -9.46 39.05
C GLN A 183 -29.30 -9.13 40.55
N ARG A 184 -28.89 -7.94 41.02
CA ARG A 184 -29.61 -7.27 42.13
C ARG A 184 -29.30 -5.77 42.27
N ASN A 185 -30.39 -5.01 42.45
CA ASN A 185 -30.45 -3.60 42.84
C ASN A 185 -29.70 -3.29 44.15
N SER A 186 -29.14 -2.07 44.23
CA SER A 186 -29.47 -1.02 45.22
C SER A 186 -28.25 -0.30 45.81
N ARG A 187 -28.27 1.04 45.64
CA ARG A 187 -27.74 2.11 46.52
C ARG A 187 -26.22 2.34 46.66
N GLU A 188 -25.86 3.49 46.08
CA GLU A 188 -24.94 4.54 46.57
C GLU A 188 -23.53 4.16 47.02
N SER A 189 -22.54 4.65 46.26
CA SER A 189 -21.46 5.47 46.82
C SER A 189 -20.89 6.37 45.72
N THR A 190 -21.13 7.65 45.91
CA THR A 190 -20.51 8.80 45.26
C THR A 190 -18.99 8.67 45.24
N LEU A 191 -18.35 9.14 44.16
CA LEU A 191 -17.21 10.06 44.18
C LEU A 191 -16.90 10.45 42.72
N TRP A 192 -17.10 11.74 42.41
CA TRP A 192 -16.65 12.47 41.21
C TRP A 192 -17.56 12.51 39.95
N ARG A 193 -18.75 13.07 40.10
CA ARG A 193 -19.25 14.15 39.19
C ARG A 193 -19.60 15.34 40.08
N ARG A 194 -19.42 16.61 39.75
CA ARG A 194 -18.86 17.44 38.66
C ARG A 194 -18.96 18.88 39.24
N THR A 195 -18.19 19.86 38.74
CA THR A 195 -18.75 21.13 38.22
C THR A 195 -17.67 22.09 37.65
N PRO A 196 -18.07 23.04 36.78
CA PRO A 196 -17.20 23.77 35.84
C PRO A 196 -16.91 25.21 36.29
N SER A 197 -15.94 25.88 35.64
CA SER A 197 -15.83 27.36 35.73
C SER A 197 -15.26 28.04 34.47
N ILE A 198 -16.17 28.78 33.81
CA ILE A 198 -16.07 30.16 33.29
C ILE A 198 -15.20 30.51 32.06
N ARG A 199 -15.89 31.18 31.12
CA ARG A 199 -15.43 31.90 29.91
C ARG A 199 -14.30 32.91 30.19
N ARG A 200 -13.40 33.08 29.22
CA ARG A 200 -12.69 34.35 29.00
C ARG A 200 -13.10 34.98 27.68
N THR A 201 -13.50 36.25 27.76
CA THR A 201 -13.75 37.19 26.67
C THR A 201 -12.44 37.79 26.16
N VAL A 202 -12.40 38.06 24.87
CA VAL A 202 -11.27 38.65 24.12
C VAL A 202 -11.37 40.19 24.17
N PRO A 203 -10.27 40.95 24.36
CA PRO A 203 -10.23 42.39 24.10
C PRO A 203 -9.81 42.72 22.64
N PRO A 204 -10.26 43.86 22.08
CA PRO A 204 -10.11 44.19 20.67
C PRO A 204 -8.72 44.72 20.30
N GLN A 205 -8.31 44.48 19.05
CA GLN A 205 -7.13 45.09 18.44
C GLN A 205 -7.43 46.51 17.95
N LEU A 206 -6.59 47.47 18.37
CA LEU A 206 -6.56 48.82 17.82
C LEU A 206 -5.53 48.92 16.70
N HIS A 207 -6.02 49.33 15.54
CA HIS A 207 -5.30 49.72 14.35
C HIS A 207 -4.64 51.08 14.59
N LEU A 208 -3.35 51.24 14.24
CA LEU A 208 -2.75 52.56 14.07
C LEU A 208 -1.93 52.56 12.78
N SER A 209 -2.42 53.33 11.80
CA SER A 209 -1.73 53.64 10.56
C SER A 209 -1.49 55.15 10.48
N THR A 210 -0.22 55.51 10.30
CA THR A 210 0.36 56.66 9.57
C THR A 210 0.08 58.11 10.00
N SER A 211 1.17 58.90 9.96
CA SER A 211 1.39 60.30 9.49
C SER A 211 2.24 61.05 10.55
N ASP A 212 3.21 61.93 10.31
CA ASP A 212 3.93 62.49 9.15
C ASP A 212 5.00 63.47 9.73
N ASN A 213 5.99 63.89 8.91
CA ASN A 213 6.69 65.20 8.94
C ASN A 213 7.34 65.73 10.24
N LEU A 214 8.68 65.72 10.33
CA LEU A 214 9.62 66.83 10.04
C LEU A 214 11.07 66.39 10.31
#